data_AF-A0A1V6DXL1-F1
#
_entry.id   AF-A0A1V6DXL1-F1
#
_cell.length_a   1.000
_cell.length_b   1.000
_cell.length_c   1.000
_cell.angle_alpha   90.00
_cell.angle_beta   90.00
_cell.angle_gamma   90.00
#
_symmetry.space_group_name_H-M   'P 1'
#
loop_
_entity.id
_entity.type
_entity.pdbx_description
1 polymer ?
#
loop_
_entity_poly.entity_id
_entity_poly.type
_entity_poly.pdbx_seq_one_letter_code
_entity_poly.pdbx_strand_id
1 'polypeptide(L)'
;MADTTGSAALLGAGNPGDPNAGAGQPGASAPQPKPAPGGSWLDGIEDPDVKTWATKKEWKSPADALLSHRELEKRFSGEKVVVPKGEDDAIGWEAYFKAGGRPDTPEGYELDKLEGIDPENAKAVAAKFHELGLPAMSGKKLAGWLEEQRAQRAAREDEDFRQRSAAELADVRREWGGAYKAKEEAARRGAMLMGFDAPTLERIERVVGTKTMMERFAELGQKIGEAPARGVQQGGASAYMTPADADAKMNELQTDAAWVKRFTDGGAKERAEFDRLLKISVSGG
;
A
#
# COMPACT_ATOMS: atom_id res chain seq x y z
N MET A 1 -46.89 11.79 58.83
CA MET A 1 -46.41 10.62 59.58
C MET A 1 -44.92 10.86 59.84
N ALA A 2 -44.61 11.82 60.73
CA ALA A 2 -44.42 11.62 62.18
C ALA A 2 -43.15 10.80 62.43
N ASP A 3 -41.98 11.42 62.62
CA ASP A 3 -41.49 12.15 63.82
C ASP A 3 -41.01 11.24 64.95
N THR A 4 -40.01 11.77 65.67
CA THR A 4 -39.39 11.39 66.97
C THR A 4 -37.89 11.14 66.72
N THR A 5 -36.93 12.06 66.92
CA THR A 5 -36.74 13.20 67.85
C THR A 5 -36.78 12.86 69.34
N GLY A 6 -35.68 13.17 70.03
CA GLY A 6 -35.55 13.25 71.50
C GLY A 6 -34.35 12.45 72.01
N SER A 7 -33.45 12.94 72.87
CA SER A 7 -33.41 14.13 73.74
C SER A 7 -31.96 14.22 74.26
N ALA A 8 -31.25 15.36 74.32
CA ALA A 8 -31.44 16.62 75.08
C ALA A 8 -30.78 16.62 76.48
N ALA A 9 -29.90 17.60 76.72
CA ALA A 9 -29.80 18.50 77.89
C ALA A 9 -28.46 19.28 77.84
N LEU A 10 -28.44 20.60 77.58
CA LEU A 10 -28.65 21.75 78.51
C LEU A 10 -27.49 21.89 79.51
N LEU A 11 -26.76 23.00 79.67
CA LEU A 11 -27.06 24.41 80.04
C LEU A 11 -25.76 25.23 79.78
N GLY A 12 -25.65 26.55 79.62
CA GLY A 12 -26.53 27.70 79.76
C GLY A 12 -25.69 29.01 79.61
N ALA A 13 -26.36 30.06 79.13
CA ALA A 13 -26.14 31.51 79.34
C ALA A 13 -24.72 32.16 79.37
N GLY A 14 -24.44 32.97 78.34
CA GLY A 14 -24.35 34.44 78.39
C GLY A 14 -23.28 35.14 79.24
N ASN A 15 -22.33 35.82 78.58
CA ASN A 15 -22.20 37.31 78.43
C ASN A 15 -20.71 37.72 78.20
N PRO A 16 -20.42 38.82 77.45
CA PRO A 16 -19.10 39.12 76.89
C PRO A 16 -18.26 40.07 77.75
N GLY A 17 -16.96 40.13 77.47
CA GLY A 17 -16.07 41.15 78.00
C GLY A 17 -14.59 40.76 77.94
N ASP A 18 -13.91 41.14 76.85
CA ASP A 18 -12.45 41.37 76.84
C ASP A 18 -12.10 42.56 77.77
N PRO A 19 -10.87 42.74 78.31
CA PRO A 19 -9.61 42.41 77.64
C PRO A 19 -8.46 41.81 78.50
N ASN A 20 -7.62 41.03 77.83
CA ASN A 20 -6.15 40.95 77.98
C ASN A 20 -5.51 40.69 79.38
N ALA A 21 -5.06 39.45 79.61
CA ALA A 21 -3.80 39.15 80.31
C ALA A 21 -3.39 37.67 80.11
N GLY A 22 -2.19 37.42 79.56
CA GLY A 22 -1.53 36.11 79.64
C GLY A 22 -1.01 35.57 78.31
N ALA A 23 0.07 36.16 77.78
CA ALA A 23 0.80 35.67 76.62
C ALA A 23 1.46 34.31 76.90
N GLY A 24 1.05 33.27 76.15
CA GLY A 24 1.78 32.03 75.92
C GLY A 24 2.18 31.97 74.45
N GLN A 25 3.47 32.10 74.18
CA GLN A 25 4.07 32.28 72.86
C GLN A 25 4.02 30.98 72.03
N PRO A 26 3.58 30.99 70.76
CA PRO A 26 3.80 29.87 69.85
C PRO A 26 5.27 29.80 69.45
N GLY A 27 5.87 28.61 69.58
CA GLY A 27 7.23 28.32 69.14
C GLY A 27 7.39 28.61 67.65
N ALA A 28 8.34 29.48 67.33
CA ALA A 28 8.71 29.83 65.97
C ALA A 28 9.29 28.60 65.25
N SER A 29 8.68 28.24 64.11
CA SER A 29 9.33 27.41 63.10
C SER A 29 10.64 28.06 62.69
N ALA A 30 11.72 27.29 62.66
CA ALA A 30 13.03 27.76 62.22
C ALA A 30 12.94 28.41 60.82
N PRO A 31 13.53 29.59 60.61
CA PRO A 31 13.46 30.26 59.31
C PRO A 31 14.22 29.44 58.26
N GLN A 32 13.56 29.14 57.13
CA GLN A 32 14.27 28.65 55.95
C GLN A 32 15.33 29.68 55.54
N PRO A 33 16.58 29.25 55.26
CA PRO A 33 17.64 30.16 54.89
C PRO A 33 17.29 30.87 53.57
N LYS A 34 17.26 32.20 53.61
CA LYS A 34 17.21 33.06 52.43
C LYS A 34 18.53 32.87 51.65
N PRO A 35 18.51 32.64 50.32
CA PRO A 35 19.74 32.44 49.56
C PRO A 35 20.66 33.65 49.69
N ALA A 36 21.94 33.39 49.98
CA ALA A 36 22.98 34.43 50.03
C ALA A 36 23.19 35.04 48.64
N PRO A 37 23.40 36.37 48.51
CA PRO A 37 23.71 36.97 47.22
C PRO A 37 25.11 36.54 46.79
N GLY A 38 25.19 35.70 45.75
CA GLY A 38 26.45 35.30 45.09
C GLY A 38 26.73 33.79 45.02
N GLY A 39 25.94 32.94 45.69
CA GLY A 39 26.06 31.48 45.58
C GLY A 39 25.28 30.90 44.41
N SER A 40 25.71 29.76 43.86
CA SER A 40 24.92 29.05 42.86
C SER A 40 23.66 28.49 43.51
N TRP A 41 22.51 28.57 42.85
CA TRP A 41 21.28 27.96 43.37
C TRP A 41 21.42 26.43 43.58
N LEU A 42 22.38 25.82 42.88
CA LEU A 42 22.77 24.41 43.00
C LEU A 42 23.39 24.07 44.37
N ASP A 43 23.85 25.07 45.13
CA ASP A 43 24.47 24.84 46.44
C ASP A 43 23.46 24.45 47.52
N GLY A 44 22.17 24.68 47.30
CA GLY A 44 21.10 24.21 48.16
C GLY A 44 20.67 22.75 47.91
N ILE A 45 21.29 22.05 46.95
CA ILE A 45 21.00 20.64 46.66
C ILE A 45 21.94 19.76 47.52
N GLU A 46 21.38 19.12 48.54
CA GLU A 46 22.13 18.25 49.48
C GLU A 46 22.54 16.91 48.86
N ASP A 47 21.72 16.38 47.94
CA ASP A 47 22.00 15.13 47.23
C ASP A 47 23.11 15.35 46.17
N PRO A 48 24.28 14.70 46.32
CA PRO A 48 25.42 14.92 45.44
C PRO A 48 25.18 14.43 44.00
N ASP A 49 24.35 13.41 43.81
CA ASP A 49 24.02 12.87 42.48
C ASP A 49 23.07 13.82 41.75
N VAL A 50 22.07 14.34 42.46
CA VAL A 50 21.15 15.36 41.91
C VAL A 50 21.91 16.66 41.61
N LYS A 51 22.83 17.09 42.47
CA LYS A 51 23.67 18.28 42.23
C LYS A 51 24.57 18.09 41.02
N THR A 52 25.20 16.93 40.88
CA THR A 52 26.05 16.59 39.73
C THR A 52 25.24 16.55 38.44
N TRP A 53 24.05 15.96 38.46
CA TRP A 53 23.14 15.92 37.32
C TRP A 53 22.66 17.32 36.93
N ALA A 54 22.19 18.13 37.88
CA ALA A 54 21.70 19.49 37.63
C ALA A 54 22.82 20.42 37.10
N THR A 55 24.06 20.24 37.58
CA THR A 55 25.24 20.95 37.05
C THR A 55 25.47 20.62 35.56
N LYS A 56 25.35 19.33 35.17
CA LYS A 56 25.45 18.91 33.76
C LYS A 56 24.30 19.42 32.88
N LYS A 57 23.16 19.77 33.46
CA LYS A 57 22.00 20.32 32.74
C LYS A 57 22.11 21.80 32.43
N GLU A 58 23.08 22.50 33.03
CA GLU A 58 23.39 23.92 32.78
C GLU A 58 22.19 24.87 32.96
N TRP A 59 21.24 24.53 33.84
CA TRP A 59 20.10 25.39 34.14
C TRP A 59 20.54 26.64 34.91
N LYS A 60 20.15 27.81 34.40
CA LYS A 60 20.56 29.12 34.93
C LYS A 60 19.81 29.47 36.22
N SER A 61 18.65 28.87 36.43
CA SER A 61 17.78 29.12 37.58
C SER A 61 16.92 27.90 37.95
N PRO A 62 16.35 27.85 39.16
CA PRO A 62 15.34 26.85 39.52
C PRO A 62 14.11 26.87 38.59
N ALA A 63 13.75 28.04 38.06
CA ALA A 63 12.64 28.18 37.12
C ALA A 63 12.91 27.43 35.81
N ASP A 64 14.16 27.40 35.32
CA ASP A 64 14.53 26.65 34.11
C ASP A 64 14.38 25.13 34.30
N ALA A 65 14.69 24.63 35.49
CA ALA A 65 14.50 23.22 35.85
C ALA A 65 13.01 22.83 35.87
N LEU A 66 12.17 23.67 36.49
CA LEU A 66 10.72 23.48 36.52
C LEU A 66 10.09 23.60 35.13
N LEU A 67 10.56 24.54 34.31
CA LEU A 67 10.16 24.65 32.90
C LEU A 67 10.57 23.41 32.10
N SER A 68 11.80 22.93 32.29
CA SER A 68 12.26 21.67 31.66
C SER A 68 11.38 20.49 32.08
N HIS A 69 10.98 20.42 33.34
CA HIS A 69 10.06 19.38 33.82
C HIS A 69 8.67 19.54 33.21
N ARG A 70 8.11 20.74 33.16
CA ARG A 70 6.80 21.01 32.54
C ARG A 70 6.80 20.71 31.04
N GLU A 71 7.88 21.01 30.31
CA GLU A 71 7.98 20.65 28.89
C GLU A 71 8.18 19.14 28.70
N LEU A 72 8.85 18.45 29.63
CA LEU A 72 8.88 16.98 29.66
C LEU A 72 7.48 16.42 29.93
N GLU A 73 6.76 16.92 30.92
CA GLU A 73 5.37 16.56 31.17
C GLU A 73 4.52 16.84 29.94
N LYS A 74 4.61 18.01 29.31
CA LYS A 74 3.86 18.32 28.08
C LYS A 74 4.19 17.38 26.91
N ARG A 75 5.44 16.91 26.81
CA ARG A 75 5.89 15.99 25.74
C ARG A 75 5.53 14.53 26.04
N PHE A 76 5.50 14.14 27.31
CA PHE A 76 5.29 12.77 27.77
C PHE A 76 3.97 12.58 28.54
N SER A 77 3.10 13.59 28.57
CA SER A 77 1.72 13.52 29.05
C SER A 77 0.78 12.88 28.03
N GLY A 78 1.30 12.56 26.85
CA GLY A 78 0.63 11.69 25.89
C GLY A 78 0.29 10.35 26.51
N GLU A 79 -0.67 9.66 25.90
CA GLU A 79 -1.12 8.35 26.32
C GLU A 79 0.07 7.39 26.42
N LYS A 80 0.29 6.81 27.61
CA LYS A 80 1.37 5.84 27.82
C LYS A 80 1.10 4.63 26.94
N VAL A 81 1.98 4.35 25.99
CA VAL A 81 1.88 3.18 25.13
C VAL A 81 2.09 1.93 25.99
N VAL A 82 1.12 1.03 25.98
CA VAL A 82 1.24 -0.28 26.63
C VAL A 82 2.22 -1.12 25.84
N VAL A 83 3.29 -1.60 26.47
CA VAL A 83 4.21 -2.56 25.87
C VAL A 83 3.70 -3.97 26.16
N PRO A 84 3.38 -4.79 25.15
CA PRO A 84 2.95 -6.17 25.36
C PRO A 84 4.01 -6.99 26.09
N LYS A 85 3.60 -7.87 27.00
CA LYS A 85 4.51 -8.67 27.84
C LYS A 85 4.96 -9.99 27.21
N GLY A 86 4.39 -10.35 26.06
CA GLY A 86 4.62 -11.61 25.36
C GLY A 86 3.79 -11.67 24.07
N GLU A 87 3.99 -12.69 23.27
CA GLU A 87 3.21 -12.91 22.02
C GLU A 87 1.73 -13.23 22.31
N ASP A 88 1.44 -13.81 23.47
CA ASP A 88 0.12 -14.21 23.95
C ASP A 88 -0.65 -13.07 24.67
N ASP A 89 -0.02 -11.92 24.87
CA ASP A 89 -0.64 -10.74 25.52
C ASP A 89 -1.56 -9.99 24.55
N ALA A 90 -2.69 -10.62 24.20
CA ALA A 90 -3.66 -10.06 23.24
C ALA A 90 -4.17 -8.67 23.65
N ILE A 91 -4.35 -8.44 24.95
CA ILE A 91 -4.80 -7.14 25.48
C ILE A 91 -3.69 -6.08 25.32
N GLY A 92 -2.45 -6.43 25.63
CA GLY A 92 -1.28 -5.57 25.43
C GLY A 92 -1.10 -5.20 23.96
N TRP A 93 -1.20 -6.17 23.05
CA TRP A 93 -1.10 -5.94 21.61
C TRP A 93 -2.23 -5.07 21.07
N GLU A 94 -3.47 -5.28 21.52
CA GLU A 94 -4.61 -4.45 21.14
C GLU A 94 -4.37 -2.97 21.52
N ALA A 95 -3.95 -2.73 22.78
CA ALA A 95 -3.65 -1.39 23.25
C ALA A 95 -2.44 -0.77 22.51
N TYR A 96 -1.40 -1.56 22.23
CA TYR A 96 -0.22 -1.12 21.49
C TYR A 96 -0.57 -0.72 20.05
N PHE A 97 -1.32 -1.55 19.32
CA PHE A 97 -1.70 -1.27 17.94
C PHE A 97 -2.64 -0.07 17.85
N LYS A 98 -3.60 0.05 18.78
CA LYS A 98 -4.49 1.21 18.85
C LYS A 98 -3.70 2.51 19.10
N ALA A 99 -2.80 2.51 20.08
CA ALA A 99 -1.92 3.64 20.34
C ALA A 99 -0.97 3.94 19.14
N GLY A 100 -0.59 2.90 18.40
CA GLY A 100 0.20 2.99 17.18
C GLY A 100 -0.56 3.52 15.96
N GLY A 101 -1.88 3.71 16.06
CA GLY A 101 -2.70 4.25 14.98
C GLY A 101 -3.23 3.20 13.99
N ARG A 102 -3.34 1.93 14.41
CA ARG A 102 -4.16 0.96 13.68
C ARG A 102 -5.62 1.46 13.65
N PRO A 103 -6.29 1.46 12.49
CA PRO A 103 -7.71 1.76 12.42
C PRO A 103 -8.57 0.80 13.27
N ASP A 104 -9.75 1.24 13.71
CA ASP A 104 -10.69 0.38 14.44
C ASP A 104 -11.17 -0.81 13.58
N THR A 105 -11.30 -0.62 12.26
CA THR A 105 -11.70 -1.66 11.31
C THR A 105 -10.79 -1.69 10.06
N PRO A 106 -10.71 -2.81 9.32
CA PRO A 106 -9.95 -2.88 8.07
C PRO A 106 -10.27 -1.78 7.05
N GLU A 107 -11.54 -1.36 6.97
CA GLU A 107 -11.99 -0.34 6.01
C GLU A 107 -11.33 1.02 6.25
N GLY A 108 -10.82 1.28 7.46
CA GLY A 108 -10.12 2.52 7.80
C GLY A 108 -8.78 2.72 7.08
N TYR A 109 -8.26 1.71 6.36
CA TYR A 109 -7.13 1.88 5.46
C TYR A 109 -7.50 2.53 4.12
N GLU A 110 -8.79 2.50 3.74
CA GLU A 110 -9.31 3.04 2.47
C GLU A 110 -8.59 2.50 1.22
N LEU A 111 -8.22 1.22 1.23
CA LEU A 111 -7.46 0.61 0.13
C LEU A 111 -8.27 0.46 -1.15
N ASP A 112 -9.60 0.39 -1.04
CA ASP A 112 -10.56 0.39 -2.14
C ASP A 112 -10.57 1.72 -2.93
N LYS A 113 -10.07 2.80 -2.32
CA LYS A 113 -9.94 4.11 -2.96
C LYS A 113 -8.61 4.29 -3.70
N LEU A 114 -7.70 3.31 -3.63
CA LEU A 114 -6.45 3.35 -4.36
C LEU A 114 -6.69 2.86 -5.80
N GLU A 115 -6.15 3.61 -6.76
CA GLU A 115 -6.23 3.24 -8.17
C GLU A 115 -5.45 1.94 -8.44
N GLY A 116 -5.98 1.09 -9.33
CA GLY A 116 -5.31 -0.15 -9.76
C GLY A 116 -5.49 -1.35 -8.84
N ILE A 117 -6.07 -1.18 -7.65
CA ILE A 117 -6.31 -2.29 -6.72
C ILE A 117 -7.71 -2.87 -6.92
N ASP A 118 -7.78 -4.17 -7.21
CA ASP A 118 -9.06 -4.90 -7.24
C ASP A 118 -9.77 -4.84 -5.87
N PRO A 119 -11.10 -4.57 -5.80
CA PRO A 119 -11.82 -4.41 -4.54
C PRO A 119 -11.78 -5.63 -3.60
N GLU A 120 -11.78 -6.85 -4.12
CA GLU A 120 -11.69 -8.06 -3.29
C GLU A 120 -10.28 -8.23 -2.74
N ASN A 121 -9.26 -7.96 -3.56
CA ASN A 121 -7.88 -7.91 -3.09
C ASN A 121 -7.67 -6.79 -2.05
N ALA A 122 -8.27 -5.61 -2.24
CA ALA A 122 -8.20 -4.49 -1.31
C ALA A 122 -8.74 -4.87 0.08
N LYS A 123 -9.89 -5.56 0.13
CA LYS A 123 -10.47 -6.09 1.39
C LYS A 123 -9.55 -7.11 2.06
N ALA A 124 -9.03 -8.08 1.30
CA ALA A 124 -8.15 -9.11 1.84
C ALA A 124 -6.85 -8.52 2.43
N VAL A 125 -6.25 -7.55 1.73
CA VAL A 125 -5.05 -6.85 2.20
C VAL A 125 -5.35 -5.99 3.43
N ALA A 126 -6.46 -5.24 3.42
CA ALA A 126 -6.89 -4.43 4.54
C ALA A 126 -7.12 -5.27 5.80
N ALA A 127 -7.77 -6.44 5.66
CA ALA A 127 -7.98 -7.38 6.75
C ALA A 127 -6.63 -7.86 7.33
N LYS A 128 -5.67 -8.21 6.46
CA LYS A 128 -4.35 -8.63 6.92
C LYS A 128 -3.57 -7.52 7.60
N PHE A 129 -3.65 -6.28 7.10
CA PHE A 129 -3.00 -5.14 7.72
C PHE A 129 -3.59 -4.82 9.09
N HIS A 130 -4.91 -4.95 9.25
CA HIS A 130 -5.59 -4.79 10.54
C HIS A 130 -5.15 -5.84 11.56
N GLU A 131 -5.12 -7.11 11.14
CA GLU A 131 -4.60 -8.22 11.95
C GLU A 131 -3.16 -7.95 12.42
N LEU A 132 -2.32 -7.41 11.53
CA LEU A 132 -0.91 -7.12 11.80
C LEU A 132 -0.65 -5.81 12.55
N GLY A 133 -1.67 -5.04 12.93
CA GLY A 133 -1.43 -3.85 13.73
C GLY A 133 -0.92 -2.63 12.96
N LEU A 134 -1.02 -2.61 11.62
CA LEU A 134 -0.39 -1.55 10.83
C LEU A 134 -1.06 -0.19 11.09
N PRO A 135 -0.29 0.90 11.27
CA PRO A 135 -0.86 2.24 11.28
C PRO A 135 -1.53 2.57 9.95
N ALA A 136 -2.65 3.30 9.98
CA ALA A 136 -3.43 3.64 8.77
C ALA A 136 -2.57 4.20 7.63
N MET A 137 -1.69 5.15 7.96
CA MET A 137 -0.76 5.79 7.02
C MET A 137 0.22 4.80 6.40
N SER A 138 0.79 3.90 7.20
CA SER A 138 1.73 2.88 6.73
C SER A 138 1.03 1.83 5.86
N GLY A 139 -0.16 1.37 6.27
CA GLY A 139 -0.97 0.44 5.49
C GLY A 139 -1.31 0.99 4.11
N LYS A 140 -1.80 2.24 4.04
CA LYS A 140 -2.13 2.89 2.76
C LYS A 140 -0.91 3.04 1.85
N LYS A 141 0.23 3.49 2.38
CA LYS A 141 1.47 3.62 1.60
C LYS A 141 2.02 2.27 1.12
N LEU A 142 1.99 1.26 1.98
CA LEU A 142 2.47 -0.08 1.64
C LEU A 142 1.59 -0.70 0.55
N ALA A 143 0.26 -0.56 0.63
CA ALA A 143 -0.65 -1.02 -0.41
C ALA A 143 -0.37 -0.34 -1.76
N GLY A 144 -0.21 0.99 -1.77
CA GLY A 144 0.15 1.71 -2.99
C GLY A 144 1.46 1.24 -3.60
N TRP A 145 2.50 1.07 -2.77
CA TRP A 145 3.79 0.54 -3.24
C TRP A 145 3.68 -0.90 -3.77
N LEU A 146 2.89 -1.77 -3.14
CA LEU A 146 2.68 -3.14 -3.61
C LEU A 146 2.00 -3.17 -4.99
N GLU A 147 1.06 -2.25 -5.24
CA GLU A 147 0.41 -2.11 -6.54
C GLU A 147 1.38 -1.59 -7.60
N GLU A 148 2.17 -0.55 -7.28
CA GLU A 148 3.23 -0.06 -8.17
C GLU A 148 4.22 -1.18 -8.53
N GLN A 149 4.62 -2.00 -7.56
CA GLN A 149 5.49 -3.15 -7.79
C GLN A 149 4.83 -4.22 -8.67
N ARG A 150 3.51 -4.45 -8.52
CA ARG A 150 2.77 -5.39 -9.37
C ARG A 150 2.72 -4.88 -10.81
N ALA A 151 2.35 -3.62 -11.01
CA ALA A 151 2.31 -2.98 -12.33
C ALA A 151 3.69 -2.99 -13.01
N GLN A 152 4.76 -2.69 -12.26
CA GLN A 152 6.14 -2.75 -12.76
C GLN A 152 6.55 -4.18 -13.17
N ARG A 153 6.14 -5.21 -12.42
CA ARG A 153 6.42 -6.61 -12.79
C ARG A 153 5.67 -7.00 -14.05
N ALA A 154 4.37 -6.70 -14.14
CA ALA A 154 3.57 -6.99 -15.34
C ALA A 154 4.18 -6.35 -16.59
N ALA A 155 4.52 -5.05 -16.53
CA ALA A 155 5.15 -4.35 -17.65
C ALA A 155 6.50 -4.96 -18.07
N ARG A 156 7.30 -5.46 -17.12
CA ARG A 156 8.55 -6.17 -17.42
C ARG A 156 8.30 -7.52 -18.06
N GLU A 157 7.35 -8.29 -17.54
CA GLU A 157 6.97 -9.59 -18.12
C GLU A 157 6.48 -9.44 -19.57
N ASP A 158 5.72 -8.38 -19.87
CA ASP A 158 5.27 -8.08 -21.23
C ASP A 158 6.40 -7.64 -22.16
N GLU A 159 7.34 -6.84 -21.66
CA GLU A 159 8.53 -6.47 -22.43
C GLU A 159 9.41 -7.69 -22.71
N ASP A 160 9.69 -8.51 -21.70
CA ASP A 160 10.47 -9.73 -21.83
C ASP A 160 9.80 -10.73 -22.79
N PHE A 161 8.47 -10.84 -22.74
CA PHE A 161 7.70 -11.63 -23.69
C PHE A 161 7.84 -11.09 -25.12
N ARG A 162 7.65 -9.79 -25.35
CA ARG A 162 7.77 -9.17 -26.67
C ARG A 162 9.17 -9.35 -27.27
N GLN A 163 10.22 -9.16 -26.48
CA GLN A 163 11.60 -9.35 -26.94
C GLN A 163 11.90 -10.80 -27.30
N ARG A 164 11.49 -11.74 -26.44
CA ARG A 164 11.66 -13.19 -26.70
C ARG A 164 10.86 -13.64 -27.91
N SER A 165 9.60 -13.23 -28.02
CA SER A 165 8.73 -13.55 -29.17
C SER A 165 9.33 -13.04 -30.47
N ALA A 166 9.82 -11.80 -30.51
CA ALA A 166 10.48 -11.22 -31.69
C ALA A 166 11.76 -11.99 -32.08
N ALA A 167 12.59 -12.38 -31.10
CA ALA A 167 13.79 -13.18 -31.34
C ALA A 167 13.46 -14.58 -31.87
N GLU A 168 12.50 -15.26 -31.26
CA GLU A 168 12.03 -16.58 -31.69
C GLU A 168 11.40 -16.54 -33.08
N LEU A 169 10.62 -15.51 -33.40
CA LEU A 169 10.06 -15.30 -34.73
C LEU A 169 11.15 -15.07 -35.79
N ALA A 170 12.20 -14.31 -35.46
CA ALA A 170 13.36 -14.14 -36.34
C ALA A 170 14.08 -15.48 -36.59
N ASP A 171 14.21 -16.31 -35.56
CA ASP A 171 14.76 -17.66 -35.69
C ASP A 171 13.90 -18.56 -36.57
N VAL A 172 12.57 -18.54 -36.38
CA VAL A 172 11.63 -19.28 -37.25
C VAL A 172 11.76 -18.83 -38.71
N ARG A 173 11.83 -17.51 -38.96
CA ARG A 173 12.03 -16.97 -40.32
C ARG A 173 13.33 -17.47 -40.94
N ARG A 174 14.42 -17.48 -40.17
CA ARG A 174 15.73 -17.99 -40.59
C ARG A 174 15.69 -19.49 -40.89
N GLU A 175 15.07 -20.28 -40.02
CA GLU A 175 15.01 -21.74 -40.13
C GLU A 175 14.09 -22.22 -41.25
N TRP A 176 12.96 -21.54 -41.46
CA TRP A 176 12.03 -21.90 -42.53
C TRP A 176 12.45 -21.37 -43.89
N GLY A 177 13.22 -20.28 -43.93
CA GLY A 177 13.79 -19.71 -45.14
C GLY A 177 12.74 -19.52 -46.24
N GLY A 178 13.01 -20.08 -47.43
CA GLY A 178 12.10 -19.99 -48.58
C GLY A 178 10.71 -20.61 -48.36
N ALA A 179 10.56 -21.52 -47.41
CA ALA A 179 9.29 -22.16 -47.08
C ALA A 179 8.47 -21.37 -46.04
N TYR A 180 8.98 -20.22 -45.54
CA TYR A 180 8.36 -19.48 -44.45
C TYR A 180 6.89 -19.18 -44.69
N LYS A 181 6.53 -18.58 -45.84
CA LYS A 181 5.13 -18.25 -46.17
C LYS A 181 4.21 -19.49 -46.16
N ALA A 182 4.66 -20.61 -46.72
CA ALA A 182 3.86 -21.83 -46.78
C ALA A 182 3.63 -22.44 -45.39
N LYS A 183 4.67 -22.41 -44.53
CA LYS A 183 4.59 -22.90 -43.15
C LYS A 183 3.81 -21.95 -42.23
N GLU A 184 3.91 -20.64 -42.44
CA GLU A 184 3.08 -19.65 -41.73
C GLU A 184 1.61 -19.86 -42.05
N GLU A 185 1.24 -20.04 -43.31
CA GLU A 185 -0.13 -20.37 -43.72
C GLU A 185 -0.61 -21.71 -43.14
N ALA A 186 0.28 -22.71 -43.07
CA ALA A 186 -0.04 -23.95 -42.36
C ALA A 186 -0.27 -23.71 -40.87
N ALA A 187 0.55 -22.90 -40.20
CA ALA A 187 0.37 -22.54 -38.80
C ALA A 187 -0.97 -21.84 -38.58
N ARG A 188 -1.32 -20.85 -39.41
CA ARG A 188 -2.62 -20.17 -39.36
C ARG A 188 -3.79 -21.15 -39.45
N ARG A 189 -3.74 -22.11 -40.38
CA ARG A 189 -4.79 -23.15 -40.52
C ARG A 189 -4.84 -24.11 -39.34
N GLY A 190 -3.69 -24.62 -38.90
CA GLY A 190 -3.61 -25.56 -37.78
C GLY A 190 -4.16 -24.93 -36.51
N ALA A 191 -3.91 -23.65 -36.33
CA ALA A 191 -4.33 -22.96 -35.14
C ALA A 191 -5.84 -22.58 -35.23
N MET A 192 -6.37 -22.19 -36.41
CA MET A 192 -7.83 -22.04 -36.62
C MET A 192 -8.62 -23.30 -36.27
N LEU A 193 -8.06 -24.49 -36.52
CA LEU A 193 -8.70 -25.75 -36.17
C LEU A 193 -8.89 -25.92 -34.66
N MET A 194 -7.94 -25.45 -33.87
CA MET A 194 -8.00 -25.55 -32.41
C MET A 194 -9.12 -24.69 -31.81
N GLY A 195 -9.62 -23.70 -32.57
CA GLY A 195 -10.76 -22.88 -32.17
C GLY A 195 -10.51 -21.98 -30.96
N PHE A 196 -9.25 -21.77 -30.58
CA PHE A 196 -8.89 -20.86 -29.50
C PHE A 196 -9.03 -19.40 -29.94
N ASP A 197 -9.50 -18.56 -29.04
CA ASP A 197 -9.49 -17.12 -29.23
C ASP A 197 -8.08 -16.53 -29.03
N ALA A 198 -7.88 -15.28 -29.49
CA ALA A 198 -6.58 -14.62 -29.39
C ALA A 198 -6.02 -14.56 -27.95
N PRO A 199 -6.81 -14.24 -26.91
CA PRO A 199 -6.30 -14.24 -25.53
C PRO A 199 -5.83 -15.62 -25.05
N THR A 200 -6.49 -16.70 -25.46
CA THR A 200 -6.05 -18.05 -25.09
C THR A 200 -4.77 -18.43 -25.82
N LEU A 201 -4.64 -18.06 -27.08
CA LEU A 201 -3.44 -18.29 -27.87
C LEU A 201 -2.24 -17.55 -27.29
N GLU A 202 -2.41 -16.29 -26.89
CA GLU A 202 -1.35 -15.53 -26.24
C GLU A 202 -0.91 -16.16 -24.91
N ARG A 203 -1.86 -16.62 -24.07
CA ARG A 203 -1.53 -17.35 -22.84
C ARG A 203 -0.73 -18.62 -23.12
N ILE A 204 -1.09 -19.35 -24.17
CA ILE A 204 -0.32 -20.53 -24.61
C ILE A 204 1.08 -20.10 -25.05
N GLU A 205 1.18 -19.06 -25.88
CA GLU A 205 2.45 -18.52 -26.40
C GLU A 205 3.39 -18.12 -25.27
N ARG A 206 2.90 -17.41 -24.26
CA ARG A 206 3.68 -16.98 -23.09
C ARG A 206 4.29 -18.16 -22.32
N VAL A 207 3.64 -19.32 -22.34
CA VAL A 207 4.10 -20.54 -21.67
C VAL A 207 5.04 -21.37 -22.56
N VAL A 208 4.69 -21.58 -23.83
CA VAL A 208 5.39 -22.54 -24.70
C VAL A 208 6.45 -21.90 -25.61
N GLY A 209 6.41 -20.58 -25.76
CA GLY A 209 7.22 -19.82 -26.71
C GLY A 209 6.60 -19.73 -28.10
N THR A 210 6.82 -18.59 -28.76
CA THR A 210 6.40 -18.28 -30.13
C THR A 210 6.90 -19.32 -31.13
N LYS A 211 8.18 -19.71 -31.05
CA LYS A 211 8.77 -20.69 -31.97
C LYS A 211 8.06 -22.03 -31.87
N THR A 212 7.97 -22.59 -30.66
CA THR A 212 7.31 -23.88 -30.41
C THR A 212 5.87 -23.85 -30.90
N MET A 213 5.14 -22.77 -30.62
CA MET A 213 3.76 -22.60 -31.03
C MET A 213 3.62 -22.59 -32.56
N MET A 214 4.44 -21.80 -33.25
CA MET A 214 4.44 -21.73 -34.72
C MET A 214 4.77 -23.09 -35.35
N GLU A 215 5.76 -23.81 -34.84
CA GLU A 215 6.15 -25.13 -35.34
C GLU A 215 5.03 -26.16 -35.16
N ARG A 216 4.41 -26.23 -33.98
CA ARG A 216 3.34 -27.19 -33.70
C ARG A 216 2.09 -26.92 -34.52
N PHE A 217 1.72 -25.66 -34.69
CA PHE A 217 0.60 -25.32 -35.55
C PHE A 217 0.90 -25.52 -37.03
N ALA A 218 2.12 -25.24 -37.48
CA ALA A 218 2.52 -25.55 -38.87
C ALA A 218 2.43 -27.05 -39.13
N GLU A 219 2.93 -27.88 -38.22
CA GLU A 219 2.83 -29.34 -38.29
C GLU A 219 1.37 -29.81 -38.38
N LEU A 220 0.50 -29.27 -37.53
CA LEU A 220 -0.93 -29.57 -37.54
C LEU A 220 -1.60 -29.17 -38.86
N GLY A 221 -1.33 -27.96 -39.35
CA GLY A 221 -1.90 -27.48 -40.61
C GLY A 221 -1.36 -28.17 -41.86
N GLN A 222 -0.16 -28.73 -41.81
CA GLN A 222 0.41 -29.56 -42.89
C GLN A 222 -0.28 -30.93 -42.94
N LYS A 223 -0.40 -31.63 -41.82
CA LYS A 223 -1.08 -32.94 -41.74
C LYS A 223 -2.53 -32.90 -42.25
N ILE A 224 -3.20 -31.75 -42.13
CA ILE A 224 -4.57 -31.57 -42.60
C ILE A 224 -4.64 -31.14 -44.06
N GLY A 225 -3.66 -30.35 -44.54
CA GLY A 225 -3.56 -30.01 -45.95
C GLY A 225 -3.35 -31.22 -46.87
N GLU A 226 -2.83 -32.33 -46.31
CA GLU A 226 -2.64 -33.62 -46.99
C GLU A 226 -3.88 -34.54 -46.95
N ALA A 227 -4.88 -34.23 -46.12
CA ALA A 227 -6.16 -34.95 -46.08
C ALA A 227 -7.23 -34.21 -46.91
N PRO A 228 -8.03 -34.89 -47.77
CA PRO A 228 -9.05 -34.20 -48.56
C PRO A 228 -10.07 -33.55 -47.62
N ALA A 229 -10.13 -32.21 -47.68
CA ALA A 229 -10.98 -31.38 -46.84
C ALA A 229 -12.46 -31.73 -47.06
N ARG A 230 -13.06 -32.46 -46.13
CA ARG A 230 -14.51 -32.53 -45.96
C ARG A 230 -14.91 -31.60 -44.82
N GLY A 231 -15.48 -30.45 -45.17
CA GLY A 231 -16.48 -29.77 -44.32
C GLY A 231 -16.02 -28.69 -43.35
N VAL A 232 -14.83 -28.08 -43.49
CA VAL A 232 -14.51 -26.90 -42.66
C VAL A 232 -15.04 -25.64 -43.34
N GLN A 233 -16.16 -25.15 -42.80
CA GLN A 233 -16.80 -23.88 -43.14
C GLN A 233 -15.75 -22.75 -43.10
N GLN A 234 -15.64 -22.03 -44.22
CA GLN A 234 -14.78 -20.88 -44.41
C GLN A 234 -15.25 -19.72 -43.50
N GLY A 235 -14.68 -19.62 -42.30
CA GLY A 235 -14.98 -18.56 -41.33
C GLY A 235 -13.71 -17.86 -40.84
N GLY A 236 -13.48 -16.63 -41.29
CA GLY A 236 -12.63 -15.63 -40.63
C GLY A 236 -11.11 -15.77 -40.83
N ALA A 237 -10.57 -15.18 -41.89
CA ALA A 237 -9.14 -15.09 -42.21
C ALA A 237 -8.32 -14.17 -41.27
N SER A 238 -8.43 -14.28 -39.94
CA SER A 238 -7.80 -13.30 -39.04
C SER A 238 -7.44 -13.78 -37.63
N ALA A 239 -7.23 -15.08 -37.43
CA ALA A 239 -7.08 -15.64 -36.08
C ALA A 239 -5.65 -15.59 -35.50
N TYR A 240 -4.62 -15.18 -36.27
CA TYR A 240 -3.23 -15.20 -35.81
C TYR A 240 -2.52 -13.92 -36.17
N MET A 241 -2.61 -12.95 -35.27
CA MET A 241 -1.71 -11.81 -35.21
C MET A 241 -1.32 -11.68 -33.75
N THR A 242 -0.03 -11.76 -33.45
CA THR A 242 0.47 -11.58 -32.09
C THR A 242 0.32 -10.11 -31.68
N PRO A 243 0.33 -9.76 -30.38
CA PRO A 243 0.37 -8.36 -29.95
C PRO A 243 1.54 -7.58 -30.57
N ALA A 244 2.72 -8.21 -30.69
CA ALA A 244 3.89 -7.61 -31.35
C ALA A 244 3.67 -7.37 -32.86
N ASP A 245 3.02 -8.30 -33.56
CA ASP A 245 2.63 -8.11 -34.97
C ASP A 245 1.55 -7.02 -35.11
N ALA A 246 0.64 -6.91 -34.13
CA ALA A 246 -0.39 -5.88 -34.09
C ALA A 246 0.23 -4.49 -33.91
N ASP A 247 1.16 -4.33 -32.98
CA ASP A 247 1.91 -3.11 -32.76
C ASP A 247 2.74 -2.71 -33.98
N ALA A 248 3.46 -3.67 -34.56
CA ALA A 248 4.22 -3.44 -35.79
C ALA A 248 3.31 -2.99 -36.93
N LYS A 249 2.12 -3.60 -37.06
CA LYS A 249 1.14 -3.25 -38.10
C LYS A 249 0.51 -1.88 -37.86
N MET A 250 0.17 -1.54 -36.62
CA MET A 250 -0.34 -0.19 -36.29
C MET A 250 0.69 0.89 -36.61
N ASN A 251 1.96 0.66 -36.26
CA ASN A 251 3.05 1.58 -36.60
C ASN A 251 3.23 1.72 -38.12
N GLU A 252 3.16 0.62 -38.87
CA GLU A 252 3.20 0.65 -40.34
C GLU A 252 2.05 1.50 -40.92
N LEU A 253 0.82 1.27 -40.46
CA LEU A 253 -0.38 2.00 -40.91
C LEU A 253 -0.32 3.50 -40.58
N GLN A 254 0.25 3.86 -39.44
CA GLN A 254 0.46 5.26 -39.05
C GLN A 254 1.50 5.97 -39.94
N THR A 255 2.43 5.23 -40.55
CA THR A 255 3.42 5.78 -41.50
C THR A 255 2.93 5.80 -42.95
N ASP A 256 1.84 5.09 -43.28
CA ASP A 256 1.22 5.12 -44.62
C ASP A 256 0.30 6.35 -44.75
N ALA A 257 0.80 7.40 -45.42
CA ALA A 257 0.07 8.63 -45.66
C ALA A 257 -1.28 8.43 -46.39
N ALA A 258 -1.39 7.41 -47.26
CA ALA A 258 -2.63 7.13 -47.97
C ALA A 258 -3.66 6.46 -47.05
N TRP A 259 -3.21 5.55 -46.17
CA TRP A 259 -4.06 4.95 -45.16
C TRP A 259 -4.50 5.98 -44.11
N VAL A 260 -3.57 6.78 -43.59
CA VAL A 260 -3.87 7.87 -42.63
C VAL A 260 -4.92 8.81 -43.19
N LYS A 261 -4.78 9.22 -44.46
CA LYS A 261 -5.78 10.08 -45.12
C LYS A 261 -7.17 9.45 -45.13
N ARG A 262 -7.30 8.17 -45.50
CA ARG A 262 -8.60 7.47 -45.50
C ARG A 262 -9.17 7.32 -44.09
N PHE A 263 -8.33 7.06 -43.11
CA PHE A 263 -8.71 6.98 -41.71
C PHE A 263 -9.24 8.32 -41.18
N THR A 264 -8.53 9.43 -41.44
CA THR A 264 -8.95 10.79 -41.02
C THR A 264 -10.18 11.30 -41.78
N ASP A 265 -10.33 10.93 -43.06
CA ASP A 265 -11.51 11.25 -43.89
C ASP A 265 -12.74 10.43 -43.48
N GLY A 266 -12.60 9.53 -42.51
CA GLY A 266 -13.69 8.83 -41.88
C GLY A 266 -13.97 7.41 -42.40
N GLY A 267 -12.97 6.77 -42.99
CA GLY A 267 -13.05 5.40 -43.49
C GLY A 267 -13.48 4.41 -42.41
N ALA A 268 -14.66 3.81 -42.58
CA ALA A 268 -15.19 2.80 -41.65
C ALA A 268 -14.35 1.51 -41.65
N LYS A 269 -13.69 1.18 -42.77
CA LYS A 269 -12.84 -0.01 -42.89
C LYS A 269 -11.52 0.18 -42.16
N GLU A 270 -10.90 1.33 -42.33
CA GLU A 270 -9.65 1.71 -41.67
C GLU A 270 -9.84 1.83 -40.16
N ARG A 271 -10.98 2.36 -39.70
CA ARG A 271 -11.34 2.35 -38.27
C ARG A 271 -11.52 0.94 -37.72
N ALA A 272 -12.28 0.09 -38.40
CA ALA A 272 -12.47 -1.30 -37.98
C ALA A 272 -11.15 -2.09 -37.97
N GLU A 273 -10.25 -1.81 -38.91
CA GLU A 273 -8.90 -2.37 -38.94
C GLU A 273 -8.08 -1.88 -37.73
N PHE A 274 -8.00 -0.56 -37.51
CA PHE A 274 -7.26 0.00 -36.39
C PHE A 274 -7.78 -0.47 -35.03
N ASP A 275 -9.10 -0.45 -34.82
CA ASP A 275 -9.73 -0.92 -33.57
C ASP A 275 -9.47 -2.41 -33.34
N ARG A 276 -9.39 -3.20 -34.41
CA ARG A 276 -9.03 -4.61 -34.32
C ARG A 276 -7.57 -4.80 -33.92
N LEU A 277 -6.64 -4.09 -34.56
CA LEU A 277 -5.22 -4.15 -34.23
C LEU A 277 -4.98 -3.66 -32.80
N LEU A 278 -5.62 -2.56 -32.42
CA LEU A 278 -5.58 -2.01 -31.07
C LEU A 278 -6.15 -3.00 -30.06
N LYS A 279 -7.26 -3.67 -30.37
CA LYS A 279 -7.82 -4.70 -29.48
C LYS A 279 -6.86 -5.85 -29.28
N ILE A 280 -6.12 -6.27 -30.32
CA ILE A 280 -5.13 -7.36 -30.24
C ILE A 280 -3.87 -6.90 -29.48
N SER A 281 -3.44 -5.66 -29.67
CA SER A 281 -2.33 -5.04 -28.93
C SER A 281 -2.66 -4.87 -27.44
N VAL A 282 -3.83 -4.31 -27.11
CA VAL A 282 -4.28 -4.05 -25.75
C VAL A 282 -4.73 -5.32 -25.01
N SER A 283 -5.21 -6.36 -25.71
CA SER A 283 -5.56 -7.63 -25.06
C SER A 283 -4.36 -8.42 -24.54
N GLY A 284 -3.14 -8.00 -24.88
CA GLY A 284 -1.90 -8.55 -24.36
C GLY A 284 -1.24 -7.71 -23.26
N GLY A 285 -1.95 -6.74 -22.68
CA GLY A 285 -1.55 -5.97 -21.49
C GLY A 285 -2.51 -6.13 -20.32
#